data_AF-A0AAV0MHC9-F1
#
_entry.id   AF-A0AAV0MHC9-F1
#
_cell.length_a   1.000
_cell.length_b   1.000
_cell.length_c   1.000
_cell.angle_alpha   90.00
_cell.angle_beta   90.00
_cell.angle_gamma   90.00
#
_symmetry.space_group_name_H-M   'P 1'
#
loop_
_entity.id
_entity.type
_entity.pdbx_description
1 polymer ?
#
loop_
_entity_poly.entity_id
_entity_poly.type
_entity_poly.pdbx_seq_one_letter_code
_entity_poly.pdbx_strand_id
1 'polypeptide(L)' 'MNTDITASTKPEYPVIDRNQAFSKVIGNFNTLDYLRFTTITGIFVTVGYL' A
#
# COMPACT_ATOMS: atom_id res chain seq x y z
N MET A 1 -24.29 1.04 -10.92
CA MET A 1 -23.51 1.40 -9.72
C MET A 1 -22.23 2.07 -10.19
N ASN A 2 -21.96 3.30 -9.75
CA ASN A 2 -20.70 3.98 -10.09
C ASN A 2 -19.60 3.46 -9.14
N THR A 3 -18.58 2.84 -9.71
CA THR A 3 -17.46 2.18 -9.00
C THR A 3 -16.11 2.60 -9.58
N ASP A 4 -16.10 3.70 -10.31
CA ASP A 4 -14.91 4.26 -10.92
C ASP A 4 -13.98 4.85 -9.86
N ILE A 5 -12.67 4.67 -10.07
CA ILE A 5 -11.63 5.24 -9.22
C ILE A 5 -11.01 6.43 -9.95
N THR A 6 -11.38 7.63 -9.51
CA THR A 6 -10.81 8.89 -9.97
C THR A 6 -10.38 9.73 -8.77
N ALA A 7 -9.35 10.54 -8.94
CA ALA A 7 -8.90 11.51 -7.94
C ALA A 7 -9.17 12.93 -8.45
N SER A 8 -9.42 13.86 -7.54
CA SER A 8 -9.58 15.28 -7.88
C SER A 8 -8.32 15.86 -8.55
N THR A 9 -7.14 15.39 -8.11
CA THR A 9 -5.85 15.73 -8.69
C THR A 9 -5.39 14.64 -9.66
N LYS A 10 -4.70 15.05 -10.74
CA LYS A 10 -4.08 14.12 -11.68
C LYS A 10 -2.77 13.57 -11.10
N PRO A 11 -2.41 12.31 -11.38
CA PRO A 11 -1.13 11.75 -10.98
C PRO A 11 0.01 12.51 -11.67
N GLU A 12 1.01 12.91 -10.87
CA GLU A 12 2.19 13.65 -11.34
C GLU A 12 3.22 12.72 -12.02
N TYR A 13 3.20 11.44 -11.68
CA TYR A 13 4.06 10.41 -12.24
C TYR A 13 3.30 9.51 -13.23
N PRO A 14 4.01 8.80 -14.14
CA PRO A 14 3.39 7.90 -15.08
C PRO A 14 2.52 6.85 -14.38
N VAL A 15 1.29 6.72 -14.87
CA VAL A 15 0.34 5.74 -14.36
C VAL A 15 0.64 4.40 -15.01
N ILE A 16 1.12 3.45 -14.20
CA ILE A 16 1.34 2.06 -14.65
C ILE A 16 0.00 1.31 -14.71
N ASP A 17 -0.85 1.48 -13.71
CA ASP A 17 -2.17 0.85 -13.61
C ASP A 17 -3.08 1.69 -12.68
N ARG A 18 -4.31 1.98 -13.10
CA ARG A 18 -5.24 2.86 -12.37
C ARG A 18 -6.04 2.16 -11.27
N ASN A 19 -6.28 0.87 -11.39
CA ASN A 19 -7.09 0.11 -10.45
C ASN A 19 -6.61 -1.34 -10.41
N GLN A 20 -5.41 -1.55 -9.88
CA GLN A 20 -4.85 -2.90 -9.74
C GLN A 20 -5.75 -3.77 -8.86
N ALA A 21 -5.96 -5.00 -9.30
CA ALA A 21 -6.52 -6.04 -8.46
C ALA A 21 -5.64 -6.27 -7.21
N PHE A 22 -6.27 -6.60 -6.09
CA PHE A 22 -5.62 -6.75 -4.79
C PHE A 22 -4.37 -7.65 -4.82
N SER A 23 -4.47 -8.83 -5.42
CA SER A 23 -3.34 -9.79 -5.53
C SER A 23 -2.12 -9.19 -6.23
N LYS A 24 -2.35 -8.31 -7.22
CA LYS A 24 -1.29 -7.64 -7.96
C LYS A 24 -0.63 -6.54 -7.13
N VAL A 25 -1.38 -5.84 -6.28
CA VAL A 25 -0.83 -4.82 -5.36
C VAL A 25 0.08 -5.46 -4.32
N ILE A 26 -0.40 -6.51 -3.63
CA ILE A 26 0.39 -7.20 -2.60
C ILE A 26 1.58 -7.95 -3.18
N GLY A 27 1.45 -8.50 -4.39
CA GLY A 27 2.55 -9.16 -5.10
C GLY A 27 3.63 -8.18 -5.61
N ASN A 28 3.36 -6.87 -5.57
CA ASN A 28 4.28 -5.83 -6.00
C ASN A 28 4.97 -5.11 -4.83
N PHE A 29 4.91 -5.67 -3.62
CA PHE A 29 5.65 -5.13 -2.48
C PHE A 29 7.15 -5.27 -2.69
N ASN A 30 7.87 -4.16 -2.47
CA ASN A 30 9.33 -4.16 -2.51
C ASN A 30 9.91 -4.40 -1.10
N THR A 31 11.25 -4.48 -1.02
CA THR A 31 11.96 -4.70 0.25
C THR A 31 11.69 -3.60 1.29
N LEU A 32 11.51 -2.35 0.85
CA LEU A 32 11.19 -1.23 1.75
C LEU A 32 9.77 -1.34 2.31
N ASP A 33 8.81 -1.83 1.53
CA ASP A 33 7.44 -2.05 1.99
C ASP A 33 7.39 -3.12 3.08
N TYR A 34 8.13 -4.22 2.90
CA TYR A 34 8.28 -5.24 3.94
C TYR A 34 9.00 -4.70 5.18
N LEU A 35 10.07 -3.90 5.02
CA LEU A 35 10.77 -3.29 6.14
C LEU A 35 9.85 -2.37 6.97
N ARG A 36 9.01 -1.58 6.29
CA ARG A 36 8.00 -0.74 6.94
C ARG A 36 6.97 -1.60 7.69
N PHE A 37 6.44 -2.63 7.03
CA PHE A 37 5.48 -3.55 7.64
C PHE A 37 6.05 -4.19 8.91
N THR A 38 7.25 -4.76 8.85
CA THR A 38 7.87 -5.44 10.01
C THR A 38 8.23 -4.48 11.13
N THR A 39 8.68 -3.26 10.81
CA THR A 39 9.03 -2.26 11.83
C THR A 39 7.79 -1.81 12.59
N ILE A 40 6.71 -1.51 11.86
CA ILE A 40 5.44 -1.09 12.47
C ILE A 40 4.91 -2.20 13.36
N THR A 41 4.79 -3.44 12.85
CA THR A 41 4.28 -4.56 13.66
C THR A 41 5.16 -4.84 14.88
N GLY A 42 6.48 -4.79 14.74
CA GLY A 42 7.42 -4.98 15.85
C GLY A 42 7.25 -3.95 16.97
N ILE A 43 7.08 -2.67 16.62
CA ILE A 43 6.83 -1.61 17.63
C ILE A 43 5.50 -1.86 18.35
N PHE A 44 4.43 -2.16 17.61
CA PHE A 44 3.12 -2.41 18.21
C PHE A 44 3.11 -3.63 19.13
N VAL A 45 3.81 -4.70 18.77
CA VAL A 45 3.99 -5.87 19.65
C VAL A 45 4.75 -5.49 20.92
N THR A 46 5.83 -4.72 20.78
CA THR A 46 6.65 -4.30 21.93
C THR A 46 5.87 -3.40 22.88
N VAL A 47 5.14 -2.41 22.37
CA VAL A 47 4.31 -1.51 23.18
C VAL A 47 3.12 -2.24 23.80
N GLY A 48 2.50 -3.18 23.09
CA GLY A 48 1.39 -3.97 23.63
C GLY A 48 1.79 -5.00 24.70
N TYR A 49 3.08 -5.32 24.78
CA TYR A 49 3.64 -6.23 25.80
C TYR A 49 3.98 -5.52 27.12
N LEU A 50 4.50 -4.29 27.05
CA LEU A 50 4.91 -3.49 28.21
C LEU A 50 3.71 -2.84 28.91
#